data_AF-A0A1E4SFC0-F1
#
_entry.id   AF-A0A1E4SFC0-F1
#
_cell.length_a   1.000
_cell.length_b   1.000
_cell.length_c   1.000
_cell.angle_alpha   90.00
_cell.angle_beta   90.00
_cell.angle_gamma   90.00
#
_symmetry.space_group_name_H-M   'P 1'
#
loop_
_entity.id
_entity.type
_entity.pdbx_description
1 polymer ?
#
loop_
_entity_poly.entity_id
_entity_poly.type
_entity_poly.pdbx_seq_one_letter_code
_entity_poly.pdbx_strand_id
1 'polypeptide(L)'
;MRRKGPSEHEVNVAKLKRIVRPLISKIHVLNGLNVKYPDILEFKFPHEPYHQVSTNDNNVNLPPTKKQKTGYENEADISYTEPDFGQLPKEDPASIPHSFINPEDSKARLESLKPYISLQIYQAYREIFQIFQNIIHTTTNAYPCSIPKLSTLSSFKMGKFMALSTKSTFYKSNQASLFDQDALPSILKQSQTNLSDDIDHWFELEPKLITNSYRIYFFFGYLIHLLTFHLNQILFLLIPVLVHWLEEESKQGKEILRIISRSLFSEFWLYDSKYGESIDRMIIHALNGNIENVHNTKIFWILHDIGYWKSFIGPDNYDNYFLNSLSLNNKLNHVPKHLIPDIYSVIRRNPQHPKNNLILAITITNLIASTRSLLKSSTTTIEIMEHLNDCYDQMQQLITSWLFFLPDYPLVYNSLYPGNEVIFEALLKISNFLEMKVLRVIDHLQDHRDMEERKYQFEEFLIRNGTFYHLMTILRAYFLDTGETLDLGSYTPEEISSLLIDMQVAPSKLIPNTELDDFLVWLYHTGDTKLFDLGQLCFEKYYGAYRGTRLGTVKDLYR
;
A
#
# COMPACT_ATOMS: atom_id res chain seq x y z
N MET A 1 2.67 -54.97 20.23
CA MET A 1 2.26 -54.23 19.01
C MET A 1 3.51 -53.73 18.30
N ARG A 2 3.80 -54.25 17.09
CA ARG A 2 4.97 -53.88 16.29
C ARG A 2 4.79 -52.46 15.75
N ARG A 3 5.64 -51.52 16.17
CA ARG A 3 5.84 -50.23 15.48
C ARG A 3 6.48 -50.53 14.12
N LYS A 4 5.70 -50.45 13.04
CA LYS A 4 6.27 -50.25 11.70
C LYS A 4 6.91 -48.85 11.70
N GLY A 5 8.24 -48.81 11.57
CA GLY A 5 8.98 -47.55 11.46
C GLY A 5 8.65 -46.81 10.15
N PRO A 6 8.79 -45.48 10.10
CA PRO A 6 8.76 -44.75 8.85
C PRO A 6 10.17 -44.79 8.25
N SER A 7 10.49 -45.83 7.48
CA SER A 7 11.67 -45.85 6.61
C SER A 7 11.18 -45.91 5.16
N GLU A 8 11.25 -44.78 4.45
CA GLU A 8 11.65 -44.75 3.02
C GLU A 8 11.71 -43.37 2.35
N HIS A 9 11.25 -42.27 2.95
CA HIS A 9 11.39 -40.93 2.34
C HIS A 9 12.02 -39.91 3.30
N GLU A 10 13.22 -40.20 3.78
CA GLU A 10 14.00 -39.19 4.49
C GLU A 10 14.52 -38.17 3.48
N VAL A 11 13.97 -36.95 3.53
CA VAL A 11 14.37 -35.86 2.63
C VAL A 11 15.84 -35.53 2.90
N ASN A 12 16.69 -35.79 1.90
CA ASN A 12 18.13 -35.54 1.98
C ASN A 12 18.43 -34.03 1.87
N VAL A 13 18.97 -33.45 2.95
CA VAL A 13 19.33 -32.02 3.04
C VAL A 13 20.34 -31.62 1.97
N ALA A 14 21.33 -32.47 1.67
CA ALA A 14 22.31 -32.21 0.62
C ALA A 14 21.64 -32.12 -0.77
N LYS A 15 20.60 -32.93 -1.02
CA LYS A 15 19.78 -32.83 -2.24
C LYS A 15 19.04 -31.49 -2.30
N LEU A 16 18.39 -31.08 -1.20
CA LEU A 16 17.68 -29.79 -1.11
C LEU A 16 18.60 -28.59 -1.36
N LYS A 17 19.80 -28.60 -0.78
CA LYS A 17 20.83 -27.57 -1.02
C LYS A 17 21.26 -27.53 -2.48
N ARG A 18 21.53 -28.69 -3.07
CA ARG A 18 21.98 -28.78 -4.46
C ARG A 18 20.94 -28.21 -5.43
N ILE A 19 19.65 -28.44 -5.18
CA ILE A 19 18.58 -27.95 -6.07
C ILE A 19 18.29 -26.47 -5.89
N VAL A 20 18.52 -25.87 -4.71
CA VAL A 20 18.23 -24.44 -4.46
C VAL A 20 19.39 -23.51 -4.81
N ARG A 21 20.64 -24.00 -4.81
CA ARG A 21 21.84 -23.20 -5.17
C ARG A 21 21.74 -22.46 -6.51
N PRO A 22 21.25 -23.07 -7.61
CA PRO A 22 21.09 -22.36 -8.88
C PRO A 22 20.16 -21.15 -8.76
N LEU A 23 19.09 -21.25 -7.97
CA LEU A 23 18.14 -20.16 -7.75
C LEU A 23 18.81 -19.00 -7.03
N ILE A 24 19.50 -19.28 -5.92
CA ILE A 24 20.25 -18.28 -5.14
C ILE A 24 21.28 -17.58 -6.03
N SER A 25 22.04 -18.35 -6.80
CA SER A 25 23.04 -17.81 -7.72
C SER A 25 22.41 -16.87 -8.75
N LYS A 26 21.26 -17.24 -9.33
CA LYS A 26 20.62 -16.42 -10.38
C LYS A 26 20.01 -15.14 -9.80
N ILE A 27 19.41 -15.21 -8.62
CA ILE A 27 18.92 -14.04 -7.86
C ILE A 27 20.09 -13.07 -7.61
N HIS A 28 21.25 -13.57 -7.16
CA HIS A 28 22.43 -12.72 -6.91
C HIS A 28 23.02 -12.10 -8.17
N VAL A 29 23.02 -12.83 -9.29
CA VAL A 29 23.42 -12.25 -10.58
C VAL A 29 22.48 -11.10 -10.96
N LEU A 30 21.16 -11.28 -10.78
CA LEU A 30 20.18 -10.25 -11.08
C LEU A 30 20.29 -9.04 -10.15
N ASN A 31 20.54 -9.26 -8.85
CA ASN A 31 20.86 -8.18 -7.91
C ASN A 31 22.13 -7.43 -8.31
N GLY A 32 23.16 -8.13 -8.79
CA GLY A 32 24.37 -7.49 -9.29
C GLY A 32 24.17 -6.68 -10.57
N LEU A 33 23.25 -7.10 -11.44
CA LEU A 33 22.84 -6.30 -12.60
C LEU A 33 22.10 -5.04 -12.16
N ASN A 34 21.14 -5.17 -11.22
CA ASN A 34 20.40 -4.04 -10.68
C ASN A 34 21.31 -2.99 -10.02
N VAL A 35 22.27 -3.43 -9.19
CA VAL A 35 23.22 -2.51 -8.53
C VAL A 35 24.10 -1.77 -9.54
N LYS A 36 24.45 -2.40 -10.67
CA LYS A 36 25.28 -1.78 -11.71
C LYS A 36 24.48 -0.89 -12.67
N TYR A 37 23.23 -1.25 -12.92
CA TYR A 37 22.35 -0.60 -13.89
C TYR A 37 20.92 -0.53 -13.33
N PRO A 38 20.62 0.42 -12.43
CA PRO A 38 19.30 0.53 -11.81
C PRO A 38 18.16 0.65 -12.82
N ASP A 39 18.40 1.38 -13.91
CA ASP A 39 17.44 1.65 -14.99
C ASP A 39 17.00 0.38 -15.74
N ILE A 40 17.76 -0.72 -15.65
CA ILE A 40 17.39 -1.99 -16.28
C ILE A 40 16.06 -2.51 -15.72
N LEU A 41 15.78 -2.23 -14.45
CA LEU A 41 14.56 -2.59 -13.74
C LEU A 41 13.43 -1.56 -13.87
N GLU A 42 13.61 -0.47 -14.62
CA GLU A 42 12.51 0.45 -14.88
C GLU A 42 11.50 -0.22 -15.82
N PHE A 43 10.28 -0.38 -15.32
CA PHE A 43 9.19 -0.99 -16.04
C PHE A 43 8.54 0.05 -16.95
N LYS A 44 8.59 -0.19 -18.27
CA LYS A 44 8.15 0.77 -19.28
C LYS A 44 6.66 0.60 -19.59
N PHE A 45 5.80 1.05 -18.68
CA PHE A 45 4.36 1.05 -18.94
C PHE A 45 3.95 2.27 -19.80
N PRO A 46 3.09 2.11 -20.82
CA PRO A 46 2.67 3.20 -21.72
C PRO A 46 1.81 4.29 -21.03
N HIS A 47 1.43 4.09 -19.77
CA HIS A 47 0.77 5.09 -18.95
C HIS A 47 1.73 5.64 -17.88
N GLU A 48 2.57 6.59 -18.28
CA GLU A 48 3.04 7.64 -17.36
C GLU A 48 2.19 8.90 -17.54
N PRO A 49 0.93 8.98 -17.06
CA PRO A 49 0.25 10.26 -16.97
C PRO A 49 0.66 10.94 -15.67
N TYR A 50 1.94 11.27 -15.49
CA TYR A 50 2.34 12.06 -14.32
C TYR A 50 3.33 13.14 -14.73
N HIS A 51 2.85 14.39 -14.63
CA HIS A 51 3.68 15.58 -14.64
C HIS A 51 4.93 15.36 -13.80
N GLN A 52 6.06 15.76 -14.38
CA GLN A 52 7.33 15.93 -13.70
C GLN A 52 7.14 16.81 -12.46
N VAL A 53 6.93 16.21 -11.29
CA VAL A 53 7.26 16.89 -10.05
C VAL A 53 8.78 16.87 -9.99
N SER A 54 9.37 18.01 -10.35
CA SER A 54 10.81 18.23 -10.20
C SER A 54 11.22 17.86 -8.77
N THR A 55 11.99 16.77 -8.64
CA THR A 55 12.78 16.51 -7.45
C THR A 55 13.89 17.56 -7.41
N ASN A 56 13.60 18.72 -6.84
CA ASN A 56 14.63 19.64 -6.37
C ASN A 56 15.33 18.99 -5.18
N ASP A 57 16.28 18.09 -5.48
CA ASP A 57 17.31 17.68 -4.54
C ASP A 57 18.22 18.88 -4.29
N ASN A 58 17.94 19.60 -3.21
CA ASN A 58 18.88 20.56 -2.62
C ASN A 58 20.08 19.78 -2.04
N ASN A 59 21.02 19.41 -2.91
CA ASN A 59 22.38 19.13 -2.50
C ASN A 59 23.02 20.44 -2.04
N VAL A 60 23.26 20.51 -0.74
CA VAL A 60 24.04 21.55 -0.07
C VAL A 60 25.41 21.67 -0.75
N ASN A 61 25.62 22.79 -1.43
CA ASN A 61 26.89 23.16 -2.05
C ASN A 61 28.01 23.23 -0.99
N LEU A 62 28.94 22.27 -1.04
CA LEU A 62 30.31 22.43 -0.53
C LEU A 62 31.21 22.78 -1.72
N PRO A 63 32.03 23.84 -1.65
CA PRO A 63 32.76 24.33 -2.82
C PRO A 63 33.94 23.40 -3.17
N PRO A 64 34.20 23.14 -4.46
CA PRO A 64 35.32 22.29 -4.88
C PRO A 64 36.63 23.07 -4.91
N THR A 65 37.64 22.49 -4.27
CA THR A 65 39.05 22.88 -4.31
C THR A 65 39.60 22.75 -5.73
N LYS A 66 40.19 23.84 -6.23
CA LYS A 66 40.91 23.93 -7.52
C LYS A 66 42.01 22.86 -7.66
N LYS A 67 42.01 22.08 -8.74
CA LYS A 67 43.25 21.60 -9.38
C LYS A 67 43.20 21.66 -10.90
N GLN A 68 44.39 21.94 -11.43
CA GLN A 68 44.73 22.52 -12.73
C GLN A 68 44.48 21.66 -13.98
N LYS A 69 44.32 22.39 -15.09
CA LYS A 69 44.35 21.98 -16.50
C LYS A 69 45.71 21.42 -16.95
N THR A 70 45.66 20.39 -17.79
CA THR A 70 46.45 20.12 -19.01
C THR A 70 45.61 19.08 -19.78
N GLY A 71 45.12 19.21 -21.01
CA GLY A 71 45.67 19.84 -22.21
C GLY A 71 46.35 18.77 -23.06
N TYR A 72 45.65 18.18 -24.04
CA TYR A 72 46.09 17.89 -25.43
C TYR A 72 45.00 17.15 -26.22
N GLU A 73 44.80 17.63 -27.44
CA GLU A 73 43.85 17.22 -28.49
C GLU A 73 44.38 16.01 -29.30
N ASN A 74 43.49 15.16 -29.82
CA ASN A 74 43.29 14.90 -31.26
C ASN A 74 42.58 13.55 -31.54
N GLU A 75 41.40 13.70 -32.15
CA GLU A 75 40.77 12.96 -33.27
C GLU A 75 41.21 11.52 -33.60
N ALA A 76 40.22 10.61 -33.55
CA ALA A 76 39.98 9.63 -34.60
C ALA A 76 38.47 9.33 -34.69
N ASP A 77 37.86 9.81 -35.77
CA ASP A 77 36.51 9.47 -36.22
C ASP A 77 36.33 7.95 -36.34
N ILE A 78 35.39 7.40 -35.58
CA ILE A 78 34.81 6.07 -35.83
C ILE A 78 33.29 6.28 -35.85
N SER A 79 32.72 6.32 -37.04
CA SER A 79 31.27 6.32 -37.23
C SER A 79 30.70 4.97 -36.76
N TYR A 80 29.92 5.01 -35.69
CA TYR A 80 29.07 3.88 -35.31
C TYR A 80 27.74 4.01 -36.04
N THR A 81 27.52 3.12 -37.00
CA THR A 81 26.19 2.81 -37.52
C THR A 81 25.32 2.27 -36.39
N GLU A 82 24.20 2.92 -36.12
CA GLU A 82 23.17 2.45 -35.19
C GLU A 82 22.74 1.02 -35.57
N PRO A 83 22.58 0.10 -34.60
CA PRO A 83 21.95 -1.17 -34.87
C PRO A 83 20.48 -0.92 -35.22
N ASP A 84 20.08 -1.44 -36.38
CA ASP A 84 18.72 -1.51 -36.89
C ASP A 84 17.78 -2.16 -35.84
N PHE A 85 17.13 -1.31 -35.04
CA PHE A 85 16.04 -1.73 -34.16
C PHE A 85 14.83 -2.03 -35.03
N GLY A 86 14.65 -3.32 -35.33
CA GLY A 86 13.50 -3.84 -36.06
C GLY A 86 12.21 -3.17 -35.62
N GLN A 87 11.46 -2.69 -36.61
CA GLN A 87 10.20 -1.98 -36.46
C GLN A 87 9.26 -2.70 -35.48
N LEU A 88 8.96 -2.03 -34.37
CA LEU A 88 7.87 -2.40 -33.47
C LEU A 88 6.55 -2.41 -34.25
N PRO A 89 5.66 -3.40 -34.06
CA PRO A 89 4.35 -3.42 -34.70
C PRO A 89 3.56 -2.16 -34.34
N LYS A 90 3.00 -1.51 -35.35
CA LYS A 90 2.02 -0.44 -35.21
C LYS A 90 0.68 -1.03 -34.74
N GLU A 91 0.57 -1.36 -33.47
CA GLU A 91 -0.72 -1.54 -32.79
C GLU A 91 -0.96 -0.29 -31.92
N ASP A 92 -2.22 0.14 -31.82
CA ASP A 92 -2.62 1.37 -31.14
C ASP A 92 -1.96 1.50 -29.74
N PRO A 93 -1.23 2.59 -29.45
CA PRO A 93 -0.47 2.74 -28.20
C PRO A 93 -1.33 2.97 -26.95
N ALA A 94 -2.65 2.80 -27.02
CA ALA A 94 -3.59 3.25 -26.00
C ALA A 94 -4.29 2.15 -25.18
N SER A 95 -4.12 0.86 -25.51
CA SER A 95 -4.69 -0.21 -24.66
C SER A 95 -3.63 -1.26 -24.34
N ILE A 96 -3.31 -1.40 -23.05
CA ILE A 96 -2.57 -2.56 -22.54
C ILE A 96 -3.32 -3.83 -22.98
N PRO A 97 -2.65 -4.79 -23.66
CA PRO A 97 -3.32 -5.96 -24.22
C PRO A 97 -4.10 -6.74 -23.16
N HIS A 98 -5.28 -7.25 -23.53
CA HIS A 98 -6.07 -8.11 -22.64
C HIS A 98 -5.27 -9.35 -22.19
N SER A 99 -4.33 -9.84 -23.02
CA SER A 99 -3.41 -10.93 -22.69
C SER A 99 -2.43 -10.60 -21.54
N PHE A 100 -2.21 -9.32 -21.23
CA PHE A 100 -1.44 -8.90 -20.06
C PHE A 100 -2.29 -8.94 -18.79
N ILE A 101 -3.54 -8.48 -18.87
CA ILE A 101 -4.47 -8.40 -17.73
C ILE A 101 -4.97 -9.80 -17.35
N ASN A 102 -5.40 -10.56 -18.36
CA ASN A 102 -5.99 -11.89 -18.27
C ASN A 102 -5.20 -12.90 -19.14
N PRO A 103 -3.95 -13.24 -18.78
CA PRO A 103 -3.20 -14.26 -19.49
C PRO A 103 -3.83 -15.65 -19.28
N GLU A 104 -3.85 -16.46 -20.33
CA GLU A 104 -4.44 -17.81 -20.32
C GLU A 104 -3.71 -18.77 -19.38
N ASP A 105 -2.38 -18.68 -19.35
CA ASP A 105 -1.53 -19.50 -18.51
C ASP A 105 -0.31 -18.72 -17.95
N SER A 106 0.49 -19.38 -17.13
CA SER A 106 1.69 -18.83 -16.49
C SER A 106 2.79 -18.47 -17.49
N LYS A 107 2.89 -19.19 -18.63
CA LYS A 107 3.86 -18.87 -19.68
C LYS A 107 3.43 -17.63 -20.45
N ALA A 108 2.17 -17.52 -20.82
CA ALA A 108 1.57 -16.33 -21.42
C ALA A 108 1.70 -15.12 -20.49
N ARG A 109 1.51 -15.32 -19.17
CA ARG A 109 1.75 -14.26 -18.17
C ARG A 109 3.20 -13.80 -18.15
N LEU A 110 4.17 -14.70 -18.31
CA LEU A 110 5.58 -14.35 -18.38
C LEU A 110 5.91 -13.63 -19.71
N GLU A 111 5.41 -14.15 -20.83
CA GLU A 111 5.60 -13.59 -22.16
C GLU A 111 5.01 -12.19 -22.30
N SER A 112 3.86 -11.93 -21.66
CA SER A 112 3.23 -10.62 -21.68
C SER A 112 4.02 -9.56 -20.91
N LEU A 113 4.97 -9.94 -20.04
CA LEU A 113 5.90 -8.99 -19.41
C LEU A 113 6.94 -8.43 -20.39
N LYS A 114 7.26 -9.17 -21.46
CA LYS A 114 8.36 -8.87 -22.39
C LYS A 114 8.37 -7.43 -22.95
N PRO A 115 7.23 -6.79 -23.28
CA PRO A 115 7.23 -5.41 -23.76
C PRO A 115 7.60 -4.38 -22.68
N TYR A 116 7.44 -4.73 -21.41
CA TYR A 116 7.52 -3.80 -20.27
C TYR A 116 8.82 -3.91 -19.49
N ILE A 117 9.66 -4.93 -19.78
CA ILE A 117 10.94 -5.16 -19.10
C ILE A 117 12.07 -5.28 -20.11
N SER A 118 13.30 -5.03 -19.66
CA SER A 118 14.49 -5.24 -20.48
C SER A 118 14.68 -6.73 -20.86
N LEU A 119 15.33 -6.97 -22.00
CA LEU A 119 15.60 -8.32 -22.49
C LEU A 119 16.40 -9.15 -21.47
N GLN A 120 17.34 -8.52 -20.76
CA GLN A 120 18.17 -9.15 -19.74
C GLN A 120 17.33 -9.65 -18.55
N ILE A 121 16.37 -8.85 -18.07
CA ILE A 121 15.45 -9.28 -17.01
C ILE A 121 14.56 -10.40 -17.52
N TYR A 122 13.99 -10.26 -18.71
CA TYR A 122 13.11 -11.28 -19.28
C TYR A 122 13.80 -12.65 -19.35
N GLN A 123 15.04 -12.69 -19.84
CA GLN A 123 15.85 -13.91 -19.85
C GLN A 123 16.10 -14.46 -18.44
N ALA A 124 16.47 -13.59 -17.49
CA ALA A 124 16.67 -13.99 -16.10
C ALA A 124 15.39 -14.56 -15.47
N TYR A 125 14.23 -13.96 -15.74
CA TYR A 125 12.93 -14.42 -15.27
C TYR A 125 12.57 -15.79 -15.84
N ARG A 126 12.82 -16.05 -17.13
CA ARG A 126 12.62 -17.37 -17.73
C ARG A 126 13.48 -18.44 -17.07
N GLU A 127 14.75 -18.14 -16.81
CA GLU A 127 15.65 -19.07 -16.13
C GLU A 127 15.24 -19.32 -14.68
N ILE A 128 14.91 -18.27 -13.92
CA ILE A 128 14.42 -18.40 -12.54
C ILE A 128 13.14 -19.23 -12.51
N PHE A 129 12.21 -18.99 -13.44
CA PHE A 129 10.97 -19.75 -13.56
C PHE A 129 11.27 -21.24 -13.78
N GLN A 130 12.15 -21.58 -14.74
CA GLN A 130 12.52 -22.96 -15.00
C GLN A 130 13.23 -23.64 -13.80
N ILE A 131 14.13 -22.93 -13.12
CA ILE A 131 14.80 -23.43 -11.91
C ILE A 131 13.77 -23.70 -10.82
N PHE A 132 12.82 -22.79 -10.62
CA PHE A 132 11.75 -22.94 -9.64
C PHE A 132 10.89 -24.17 -9.94
N GLN A 133 10.45 -24.35 -11.19
CA GLN A 133 9.69 -25.52 -11.62
C GLN A 133 10.44 -26.83 -11.30
N ASN A 134 11.74 -26.88 -11.61
CA ASN A 134 12.58 -28.04 -11.32
C ASN A 134 12.67 -28.34 -9.82
N ILE A 135 12.83 -27.31 -8.97
CA ILE A 135 12.85 -27.46 -7.51
C ILE A 135 11.53 -28.08 -7.02
N ILE A 136 10.40 -27.50 -7.44
CA ILE A 136 9.07 -27.91 -7.01
C ILE A 136 8.74 -29.34 -7.49
N HIS A 137 8.97 -29.66 -8.76
CA HIS A 137 8.74 -31.02 -9.27
C HIS A 137 9.61 -32.08 -8.56
N THR A 138 10.86 -31.74 -8.24
CA THR A 138 11.78 -32.65 -7.54
C THR A 138 11.35 -32.94 -6.09
N THR A 139 10.62 -32.02 -5.47
CA THR A 139 10.32 -32.03 -4.03
C THR A 139 8.88 -32.43 -3.68
N THR A 140 7.95 -32.42 -4.64
CA THR A 140 6.51 -32.59 -4.37
C THR A 140 5.92 -33.95 -4.73
N ASN A 141 6.68 -34.85 -5.37
CA ASN A 141 6.17 -36.14 -5.88
C ASN A 141 5.72 -37.16 -4.81
N ALA A 142 5.87 -36.88 -3.51
CA ALA A 142 5.71 -37.87 -2.44
C ALA A 142 4.68 -37.51 -1.34
N TYR A 143 3.95 -36.40 -1.47
CA TYR A 143 3.18 -35.86 -0.35
C TYR A 143 1.67 -35.77 -0.63
N PRO A 144 0.88 -36.74 -0.15
CA PRO A 144 -0.55 -36.54 -0.04
C PRO A 144 -0.81 -35.67 1.20
N CYS A 145 -1.44 -34.52 1.04
CA CYS A 145 -2.08 -33.92 2.20
C CYS A 145 -3.27 -33.03 1.86
N SER A 146 -4.31 -33.22 2.67
CA SER A 146 -5.50 -32.40 2.81
C SER A 146 -5.17 -31.04 3.47
N ILE A 147 -6.22 -30.30 3.83
CA ILE A 147 -6.22 -28.96 4.46
C ILE A 147 -4.97 -28.73 5.35
N PRO A 148 -4.20 -27.64 5.12
CA PRO A 148 -2.96 -27.40 5.85
C PRO A 148 -3.21 -27.30 7.36
N LYS A 149 -2.48 -28.09 8.13
CA LYS A 149 -2.49 -27.99 9.60
C LYS A 149 -1.71 -26.76 10.05
N LEU A 150 -2.03 -26.24 11.24
CA LEU A 150 -1.28 -25.14 11.86
C LEU A 150 0.22 -25.43 11.95
N SER A 151 0.60 -26.69 12.22
CA SER A 151 2.00 -27.12 12.24
C SER A 151 2.71 -26.91 10.89
N THR A 152 1.99 -27.13 9.78
CA THR A 152 2.52 -26.93 8.42
C THR A 152 2.75 -25.45 8.14
N LEU A 153 1.78 -24.60 8.50
CA LEU A 153 1.90 -23.15 8.36
C LEU A 153 3.02 -22.58 9.24
N SER A 154 3.14 -23.09 10.47
CA SER A 154 4.24 -22.74 11.39
C SER A 154 5.60 -23.15 10.82
N SER A 155 5.65 -24.29 10.12
CA SER A 155 6.87 -24.75 9.44
C SER A 155 7.29 -23.83 8.30
N PHE A 156 6.33 -23.27 7.55
CA PHE A 156 6.64 -22.25 6.54
C PHE A 156 7.23 -20.99 7.18
N LYS A 157 6.65 -20.52 8.29
CA LYS A 157 7.19 -19.39 9.05
C LYS A 157 8.57 -19.67 9.62
N MET A 158 8.89 -20.91 10.01
CA MET A 158 10.25 -21.30 10.40
C MET A 158 11.25 -21.07 9.26
N GLY A 159 10.83 -21.37 8.02
CA GLY A 159 11.60 -21.07 6.82
C GLY A 159 11.96 -19.58 6.64
N LYS A 160 11.17 -18.65 7.20
CA LYS A 160 11.52 -17.22 7.24
C LYS A 160 12.80 -16.99 8.01
N PHE A 161 12.89 -17.56 9.21
CA PHE A 161 14.07 -17.42 10.05
C PHE A 161 15.27 -18.11 9.44
N MET A 162 15.07 -19.23 8.75
CA MET A 162 16.12 -19.86 7.95
C MET A 162 16.67 -18.90 6.89
N ALA A 163 15.79 -18.27 6.09
CA ALA A 163 16.20 -17.34 5.05
C ALA A 163 16.94 -16.14 5.65
N LEU A 164 16.39 -15.53 6.70
CA LEU A 164 16.96 -14.33 7.32
C LEU A 164 18.26 -14.59 8.08
N SER A 165 18.50 -15.79 8.58
CA SER A 165 19.71 -16.13 9.35
C SER A 165 20.85 -16.69 8.50
N THR A 166 20.65 -16.95 7.20
CA THR A 166 21.66 -17.62 6.36
C THR A 166 22.40 -16.62 5.48
N LYS A 167 23.75 -16.66 5.49
CA LYS A 167 24.62 -15.77 4.69
C LYS A 167 24.31 -15.83 3.19
N SER A 168 24.03 -17.02 2.66
CA SER A 168 23.78 -17.23 1.23
C SER A 168 22.52 -16.53 0.71
N THR A 169 21.59 -16.15 1.60
CA THR A 169 20.40 -15.37 1.25
C THR A 169 20.74 -13.93 0.85
N PHE A 170 21.80 -13.36 1.43
CA PHE A 170 22.17 -11.95 1.27
C PHE A 170 23.21 -11.75 0.16
N TYR A 171 22.93 -10.80 -0.75
CA TYR A 171 23.77 -10.56 -1.93
C TYR A 171 25.19 -10.13 -1.56
N LYS A 172 25.34 -9.08 -0.74
CA LYS A 172 26.68 -8.57 -0.38
C LYS A 172 27.41 -9.51 0.57
N SER A 173 26.71 -10.27 1.42
CA SER A 173 27.36 -11.30 2.25
C SER A 173 27.96 -12.40 1.38
N ASN A 174 27.25 -12.81 0.33
CA ASN A 174 27.72 -13.83 -0.60
C ASN A 174 28.85 -13.31 -1.52
N GLN A 175 28.95 -11.99 -1.75
CA GLN A 175 30.11 -11.40 -2.42
C GLN A 175 31.30 -11.22 -1.47
N ALA A 176 31.03 -10.86 -0.22
CA ALA A 176 32.05 -10.67 0.81
C ALA A 176 32.84 -11.95 1.12
N SER A 177 32.26 -13.14 0.91
CA SER A 177 32.98 -14.41 1.03
C SER A 177 34.11 -14.59 0.00
N LEU A 178 34.17 -13.72 -1.03
CA LEU A 178 35.23 -13.69 -2.05
C LEU A 178 36.40 -12.76 -1.68
N PHE A 179 36.31 -12.01 -0.57
CA PHE A 179 37.31 -11.06 -0.12
C PHE A 179 37.93 -11.49 1.21
N ASP A 180 39.16 -11.05 1.48
CA ASP A 180 39.80 -11.27 2.78
C ASP A 180 38.95 -10.68 3.91
N GLN A 181 38.76 -11.43 4.99
CA GLN A 181 37.90 -11.02 6.11
C GLN A 181 38.32 -9.66 6.66
N ASP A 182 39.62 -9.35 6.68
CA ASP A 182 40.14 -8.08 7.18
C ASP A 182 39.80 -6.87 6.32
N ALA A 183 39.53 -7.05 5.02
CA ALA A 183 39.16 -6.00 4.09
C ALA A 183 37.67 -5.60 4.15
N LEU A 184 36.84 -6.35 4.91
CA LEU A 184 35.41 -6.09 4.99
C LEU A 184 35.09 -4.90 5.92
N PRO A 185 34.11 -4.05 5.52
CA PRO A 185 33.51 -3.05 6.41
C PRO A 185 33.08 -3.66 7.75
N SER A 186 33.27 -2.94 8.86
CA SER A 186 32.97 -3.40 10.22
C SER A 186 31.53 -3.88 10.41
N ILE A 187 30.56 -3.20 9.78
CA ILE A 187 29.14 -3.57 9.79
C ILE A 187 28.93 -4.97 9.16
N LEU A 188 29.62 -5.26 8.05
CA LEU A 188 29.53 -6.56 7.40
C LEU A 188 30.21 -7.65 8.24
N LYS A 189 31.35 -7.36 8.88
CA LYS A 189 32.01 -8.29 9.81
C LYS A 189 31.11 -8.71 10.96
N GLN A 190 30.46 -7.75 11.62
CA GLN A 190 29.55 -8.01 12.75
C GLN A 190 28.30 -8.80 12.32
N SER A 191 27.79 -8.57 11.11
CA SER A 191 26.68 -9.36 10.59
C SER A 191 27.11 -10.78 10.19
N GLN A 192 28.33 -10.97 9.66
CA GLN A 192 28.85 -12.28 9.29
C GLN A 192 29.09 -13.21 10.48
N THR A 193 29.36 -12.69 11.68
CA THR A 193 29.47 -13.52 12.89
C THR A 193 28.12 -14.01 13.39
N ASN A 194 27.04 -13.31 13.08
CA ASN A 194 25.69 -13.62 13.59
C ASN A 194 24.86 -14.50 12.66
N LEU A 195 25.24 -14.59 11.37
CA LEU A 195 24.55 -15.39 10.37
C LEU A 195 25.18 -16.79 10.26
N SER A 196 24.35 -17.81 10.03
CA SER A 196 24.81 -19.16 9.69
C SER A 196 25.38 -19.19 8.28
N ASP A 197 26.42 -20.00 8.06
CA ASP A 197 27.03 -20.16 6.74
C ASP A 197 26.06 -20.80 5.74
N ASP A 198 25.22 -21.72 6.20
CA ASP A 198 24.27 -22.45 5.38
C ASP A 198 23.01 -22.84 6.18
N ILE A 199 22.04 -23.47 5.50
CA ILE A 199 20.77 -23.93 6.06
C ILE A 199 20.88 -25.25 6.84
N ASP A 200 22.05 -25.91 6.85
CA ASP A 200 22.24 -27.23 7.49
C ASP A 200 21.88 -27.22 8.97
N HIS A 201 22.32 -26.17 9.68
CA HIS A 201 22.09 -26.01 11.11
C HIS A 201 20.59 -26.11 11.47
N TRP A 202 19.71 -25.57 10.63
CA TRP A 202 18.27 -25.59 10.86
C TRP A 202 17.64 -26.98 10.73
N PHE A 203 18.26 -27.87 9.96
CA PHE A 203 17.80 -29.25 9.81
C PHE A 203 18.37 -30.22 10.85
N GLU A 204 19.30 -29.74 11.68
CA GLU A 204 19.94 -30.46 12.77
C GLU A 204 19.39 -30.03 14.16
N LEU A 205 18.47 -29.06 14.20
CA LEU A 205 17.84 -28.59 15.42
C LEU A 205 17.07 -29.70 16.16
N GLU A 206 17.23 -29.73 17.48
CA GLU A 206 16.43 -30.57 18.37
C GLU A 206 15.07 -29.90 18.67
N PRO A 207 13.97 -30.67 18.81
CA PRO A 207 13.92 -32.14 18.77
C PRO A 207 13.87 -32.71 17.33
N LYS A 208 14.80 -33.61 17.01
CA LYS A 208 14.92 -34.25 15.67
C LYS A 208 13.64 -34.90 15.16
N LEU A 209 12.80 -35.41 16.07
CA LEU A 209 11.50 -36.00 15.72
C LEU A 209 10.60 -35.00 14.96
N ILE A 210 10.60 -33.74 15.39
CA ILE A 210 9.81 -32.66 14.76
C ILE A 210 10.52 -32.21 13.48
N THR A 211 11.81 -31.90 13.57
CA THR A 211 12.61 -31.38 12.45
C THR A 211 12.59 -32.33 11.24
N ASN A 212 12.69 -33.65 11.46
CA ASN A 212 12.61 -34.64 10.38
C ASN A 212 11.21 -34.74 9.77
N SER A 213 10.16 -34.64 10.59
CA SER A 213 8.76 -34.74 10.14
C SER A 213 8.33 -33.54 9.28
N TYR A 214 8.90 -32.36 9.54
CA TYR A 214 8.52 -31.11 8.87
C TYR A 214 9.60 -30.55 7.92
N ARG A 215 10.71 -31.28 7.71
CA ARG A 215 11.87 -30.86 6.91
C ARG A 215 11.51 -30.28 5.55
N ILE A 216 10.58 -30.92 4.82
CA ILE A 216 10.17 -30.44 3.50
C ILE A 216 9.39 -29.12 3.57
N TYR A 217 8.59 -28.92 4.62
CA TYR A 217 7.84 -27.70 4.82
C TYR A 217 8.76 -26.55 5.26
N PHE A 218 9.77 -26.82 6.09
CA PHE A 218 10.83 -25.85 6.37
C PHE A 218 11.52 -25.39 5.08
N PHE A 219 11.82 -26.33 4.18
CA PHE A 219 12.42 -26.01 2.88
C PHE A 219 11.50 -25.18 1.98
N PHE A 220 10.21 -25.50 1.89
CA PHE A 220 9.26 -24.65 1.12
C PHE A 220 9.10 -23.27 1.75
N GLY A 221 9.08 -23.17 3.08
CA GLY A 221 9.13 -21.89 3.78
C GLY A 221 10.38 -21.10 3.39
N TYR A 222 11.56 -21.72 3.47
CA TYR A 222 12.82 -21.10 3.07
C TYR A 222 12.77 -20.61 1.61
N LEU A 223 12.24 -21.41 0.69
CA LEU A 223 12.09 -21.03 -0.72
C LEU A 223 11.15 -19.83 -0.92
N ILE A 224 9.98 -19.84 -0.27
CA ILE A 224 9.02 -18.73 -0.31
C ILE A 224 9.69 -17.46 0.20
N HIS A 225 10.30 -17.53 1.38
CA HIS A 225 10.90 -16.38 2.04
C HIS A 225 12.15 -15.88 1.30
N LEU A 226 12.92 -16.75 0.65
CA LEU A 226 14.01 -16.36 -0.25
C LEU A 226 13.49 -15.52 -1.42
N LEU A 227 12.40 -15.94 -2.07
CA LEU A 227 11.80 -15.19 -3.18
C LEU A 227 11.20 -13.86 -2.69
N THR A 228 10.41 -13.90 -1.61
CA THR A 228 9.75 -12.72 -1.05
C THR A 228 10.76 -11.71 -0.52
N PHE A 229 11.90 -12.14 0.02
CA PHE A 229 12.94 -11.23 0.50
C PHE A 229 13.56 -10.37 -0.63
N HIS A 230 13.63 -10.92 -1.85
CA HIS A 230 14.14 -10.23 -3.04
C HIS A 230 13.01 -9.57 -3.88
N LEU A 231 11.79 -9.55 -3.36
CA LEU A 231 10.59 -8.99 -4.02
C LEU A 231 10.77 -7.52 -4.38
N ASN A 232 11.16 -6.70 -3.42
CA ASN A 232 11.32 -5.26 -3.61
C ASN A 232 12.43 -4.89 -4.60
N GLN A 233 13.39 -5.79 -4.79
CA GLN A 233 14.57 -5.50 -5.59
C GLN A 233 14.36 -5.92 -7.03
N ILE A 234 13.99 -7.17 -7.26
CA ILE A 234 14.14 -7.77 -8.60
C ILE A 234 13.02 -8.75 -8.98
N LEU A 235 12.14 -9.16 -8.06
CA LEU A 235 11.18 -10.26 -8.32
C LEU A 235 9.71 -9.82 -8.35
N PHE A 236 9.39 -8.53 -8.20
CA PHE A 236 8.03 -8.02 -8.03
C PHE A 236 7.04 -8.53 -9.10
N LEU A 237 7.41 -8.47 -10.39
CA LEU A 237 6.54 -8.96 -11.48
C LEU A 237 6.68 -10.47 -11.75
N LEU A 238 7.74 -11.13 -11.26
CA LEU A 238 7.92 -12.56 -11.46
C LEU A 238 7.08 -13.39 -10.49
N ILE A 239 6.91 -12.94 -9.24
CA ILE A 239 6.17 -13.73 -8.24
C ILE A 239 4.73 -14.05 -8.68
N PRO A 240 3.94 -13.13 -9.27
CA PRO A 240 2.63 -13.46 -9.83
C PRO A 240 2.66 -14.59 -10.87
N VAL A 241 3.72 -14.70 -11.68
CA VAL A 241 3.93 -15.81 -12.63
C VAL A 241 4.11 -17.13 -11.88
N LEU A 242 4.94 -17.14 -10.83
CA LEU A 242 5.20 -18.34 -10.03
C LEU A 242 3.94 -18.81 -9.31
N VAL A 243 3.16 -17.88 -8.75
CA VAL A 243 1.87 -18.16 -8.11
C VAL A 243 0.89 -18.75 -9.12
N HIS A 244 0.75 -18.13 -10.30
CA HIS A 244 -0.15 -18.63 -11.36
C HIS A 244 0.20 -20.07 -11.77
N TRP A 245 1.48 -20.36 -11.97
CA TRP A 245 1.96 -21.71 -12.31
C TRP A 245 1.68 -22.73 -11.21
N LEU A 246 1.91 -22.38 -9.94
CA LEU A 246 1.61 -23.28 -8.83
C LEU A 246 0.11 -23.61 -8.75
N GLU A 247 -0.76 -22.64 -9.05
CA GLU A 247 -2.21 -22.87 -9.10
C GLU A 247 -2.60 -23.77 -10.27
N GLU A 248 -2.05 -23.56 -11.46
CA GLU A 248 -2.24 -24.44 -12.63
C GLU A 248 -1.85 -25.89 -12.33
N GLU A 249 -0.66 -26.10 -11.79
CA GLU A 249 -0.17 -27.43 -11.43
C GLU A 249 -0.96 -28.04 -10.27
N SER A 250 -1.49 -27.23 -9.34
CA SER A 250 -2.33 -27.74 -8.26
C SER A 250 -3.64 -28.33 -8.77
N LYS A 251 -4.19 -27.81 -9.88
CA LYS A 251 -5.40 -28.35 -10.54
C LYS A 251 -5.19 -29.77 -11.08
N GLN A 252 -3.94 -30.19 -11.29
CA GLN A 252 -3.59 -31.56 -11.68
C GLN A 252 -3.60 -32.55 -10.50
N GLY A 253 -4.10 -32.14 -9.32
CA GLY A 253 -4.32 -33.01 -8.16
C GLY A 253 -3.24 -32.93 -7.07
N LYS A 254 -2.28 -32.00 -7.17
CA LYS A 254 -1.23 -31.79 -6.17
C LYS A 254 -1.60 -30.68 -5.18
N GLU A 255 -2.36 -31.04 -4.15
CA GLU A 255 -2.87 -30.10 -3.14
C GLU A 255 -1.77 -29.30 -2.41
N ILE A 256 -0.59 -29.89 -2.20
CA ILE A 256 0.56 -29.18 -1.61
C ILE A 256 0.97 -27.93 -2.40
N LEU A 257 0.82 -27.95 -3.74
CA LEU A 257 1.14 -26.80 -4.58
C LEU A 257 0.16 -25.64 -4.33
N ARG A 258 -1.11 -25.94 -4.04
CA ARG A 258 -2.10 -24.93 -3.65
C ARG A 258 -1.71 -24.26 -2.32
N ILE A 259 -1.20 -25.04 -1.37
CA ILE A 259 -0.73 -24.51 -0.07
C ILE A 259 0.50 -23.62 -0.28
N ILE A 260 1.47 -24.06 -1.09
CA ILE A 260 2.66 -23.27 -1.43
C ILE A 260 2.25 -21.99 -2.16
N SER A 261 1.35 -22.08 -3.14
CA SER A 261 0.83 -20.94 -3.90
C SER A 261 0.21 -19.88 -2.99
N ARG A 262 -0.75 -20.28 -2.15
CA ARG A 262 -1.41 -19.38 -1.19
C ARG A 262 -0.43 -18.74 -0.21
N SER A 263 0.55 -19.50 0.23
CA SER A 263 1.57 -19.01 1.16
C SER A 263 2.51 -18.00 0.46
N LEU A 264 2.99 -18.31 -0.74
CA LEU A 264 3.79 -17.40 -1.55
C LEU A 264 3.03 -16.11 -1.87
N PHE A 265 1.78 -16.23 -2.30
CA PHE A 265 0.91 -15.09 -2.59
C PHE A 265 0.68 -14.23 -1.35
N SER A 266 0.36 -14.83 -0.20
CA SER A 266 0.16 -14.11 1.05
C SER A 266 1.43 -13.36 1.48
N GLU A 267 2.59 -14.01 1.40
CA GLU A 267 3.88 -13.40 1.72
C GLU A 267 4.26 -12.29 0.73
N PHE A 268 3.98 -12.46 -0.56
CA PHE A 268 4.15 -11.43 -1.59
C PHE A 268 3.27 -10.21 -1.32
N TRP A 269 1.99 -10.45 -1.08
CA TRP A 269 0.98 -9.40 -1.02
C TRP A 269 1.07 -8.58 0.28
N LEU A 270 1.38 -9.24 1.39
CA LEU A 270 1.53 -8.64 2.71
C LEU A 270 2.97 -8.29 3.06
N TYR A 271 3.89 -8.39 2.10
CA TYR A 271 5.29 -8.01 2.31
C TYR A 271 5.37 -6.54 2.75
N ASP A 272 6.06 -6.26 3.86
CA ASP A 272 6.20 -4.89 4.35
C ASP A 272 7.63 -4.50 4.80
N SER A 273 7.83 -3.22 5.11
CA SER A 273 9.12 -2.73 5.63
C SER A 273 9.53 -3.39 6.95
N LYS A 274 8.57 -3.96 7.70
CA LYS A 274 8.76 -4.68 8.96
C LYS A 274 9.06 -6.15 8.77
N TYR A 275 9.07 -6.65 7.53
CA TYR A 275 9.30 -8.05 7.22
C TYR A 275 10.58 -8.61 7.88
N GLY A 276 11.61 -7.77 7.96
CA GLY A 276 12.88 -8.09 8.56
C GLY A 276 13.05 -7.68 10.02
N GLU A 277 12.02 -7.23 10.77
CA GLU A 277 12.18 -6.66 12.13
C GLU A 277 12.98 -7.52 13.12
N SER A 278 13.08 -8.83 12.91
CA SER A 278 13.94 -9.73 13.68
C SER A 278 15.45 -9.50 13.48
N ILE A 279 15.84 -8.74 12.45
CA ILE A 279 17.19 -8.35 12.10
C ILE A 279 17.20 -6.83 11.90
N ASP A 280 18.19 -6.14 12.43
CA ASP A 280 18.31 -4.69 12.28
C ASP A 280 18.19 -4.29 10.80
N ARG A 281 17.27 -3.36 10.49
CA ARG A 281 17.05 -2.87 9.13
C ARG A 281 18.33 -2.31 8.53
N MET A 282 19.18 -1.65 9.34
CA MET A 282 20.48 -1.17 8.87
C MET A 282 21.36 -2.31 8.35
N ILE A 283 21.30 -3.49 8.98
CA ILE A 283 22.04 -4.68 8.55
C ILE A 283 21.46 -5.21 7.24
N ILE A 284 20.13 -5.29 7.09
CA ILE A 284 19.50 -5.74 5.85
C ILE A 284 19.85 -4.81 4.67
N HIS A 285 19.75 -3.49 4.88
CA HIS A 285 20.18 -2.50 3.88
C HIS A 285 21.68 -2.60 3.56
N ALA A 286 22.52 -2.75 4.58
CA ALA A 286 23.95 -2.93 4.39
C ALA A 286 24.27 -4.19 3.59
N LEU A 287 23.50 -5.27 3.75
CA LEU A 287 23.73 -6.58 3.13
C LEU A 287 23.09 -6.75 1.74
N ASN A 288 22.06 -5.99 1.40
CA ASN A 288 21.38 -6.11 0.10
C ASN A 288 21.36 -4.83 -0.75
N GLY A 289 21.82 -3.68 -0.25
CA GLY A 289 21.78 -2.39 -0.96
C GLY A 289 20.57 -1.53 -0.58
N ASN A 290 20.41 -0.38 -1.25
CA ASN A 290 19.28 0.52 -0.99
C ASN A 290 17.96 -0.18 -1.39
N ILE A 291 17.01 -0.22 -0.44
CA ILE A 291 15.69 -0.86 -0.58
C ILE A 291 14.61 0.22 -0.68
N GLU A 292 14.98 1.45 -1.08
CA GLU A 292 14.02 2.55 -1.13
C GLU A 292 13.05 2.35 -2.29
N ASN A 293 11.78 2.19 -1.91
CA ASN A 293 10.77 1.37 -2.59
C ASN A 293 9.76 2.22 -3.37
N VAL A 294 10.23 3.27 -4.05
CA VAL A 294 9.34 4.18 -4.80
C VAL A 294 8.82 3.51 -6.07
N HIS A 295 9.65 2.72 -6.77
CA HIS A 295 9.30 2.11 -8.05
C HIS A 295 8.18 1.05 -7.93
N ASN A 296 8.24 0.12 -6.96
CA ASN A 296 7.19 -0.90 -6.81
C ASN A 296 5.85 -0.32 -6.39
N THR A 297 5.86 0.77 -5.63
CA THR A 297 4.62 1.46 -5.27
C THR A 297 3.94 2.06 -6.51
N LYS A 298 4.71 2.66 -7.42
CA LYS A 298 4.18 3.16 -8.71
C LYS A 298 3.60 2.02 -9.55
N ILE A 299 4.34 0.92 -9.71
CA ILE A 299 3.88 -0.25 -10.48
C ILE A 299 2.62 -0.84 -9.88
N PHE A 300 2.54 -0.93 -8.54
CA PHE A 300 1.35 -1.42 -7.86
C PHE A 300 0.10 -0.63 -8.28
N TRP A 301 0.17 0.70 -8.30
CA TRP A 301 -0.92 1.58 -8.71
C TRP A 301 -1.22 1.50 -10.22
N ILE A 302 -0.22 1.40 -11.08
CA ILE A 302 -0.44 1.17 -12.52
C ILE A 302 -1.21 -0.14 -12.74
N LEU A 303 -0.81 -1.22 -12.07
CA LEU A 303 -1.46 -2.52 -12.17
C LEU A 303 -2.86 -2.55 -11.52
N HIS A 304 -3.09 -1.70 -10.50
CA HIS A 304 -4.41 -1.46 -9.93
C HIS A 304 -5.36 -0.84 -10.97
N ASP A 305 -4.93 0.24 -11.60
CA ASP A 305 -5.77 1.05 -12.50
C ASP A 305 -6.22 0.29 -13.73
N ILE A 306 -5.35 -0.58 -14.27
CA ILE A 306 -5.66 -1.40 -15.43
C ILE A 306 -6.43 -2.68 -15.06
N GLY A 307 -6.74 -2.89 -13.78
CA GLY A 307 -7.48 -4.04 -13.29
C GLY A 307 -6.70 -5.36 -13.23
N TYR A 308 -5.38 -5.35 -13.38
CA TYR A 308 -4.52 -6.54 -13.34
C TYR A 308 -4.68 -7.31 -12.02
N TRP A 309 -4.61 -6.61 -10.88
CA TRP A 309 -4.73 -7.25 -9.58
C TRP A 309 -6.12 -7.82 -9.31
N LYS A 310 -7.16 -7.09 -9.72
CA LYS A 310 -8.56 -7.53 -9.58
C LYS A 310 -8.83 -8.80 -10.38
N SER A 311 -8.29 -8.88 -11.60
CA SER A 311 -8.29 -10.09 -12.40
C SER A 311 -7.56 -11.24 -11.69
N PHE A 312 -6.32 -10.99 -11.25
CA PHE A 312 -5.45 -12.03 -10.71
C PHE A 312 -5.98 -12.63 -9.39
N ILE A 313 -6.52 -11.80 -8.50
CA ILE A 313 -7.02 -12.21 -7.18
C ILE A 313 -8.46 -12.74 -7.25
N GLY A 314 -9.20 -12.29 -8.26
CA GLY A 314 -10.63 -12.49 -8.39
C GLY A 314 -11.44 -11.42 -7.64
N PRO A 315 -12.62 -11.06 -8.17
CA PRO A 315 -13.40 -9.92 -7.68
C PRO A 315 -13.86 -10.07 -6.22
N ASP A 316 -14.17 -11.30 -5.79
CA ASP A 316 -14.74 -11.57 -4.47
C ASP A 316 -13.74 -11.36 -3.33
N ASN A 317 -12.45 -11.53 -3.60
CA ASN A 317 -11.39 -11.42 -2.58
C ASN A 317 -10.58 -10.14 -2.71
N TYR A 318 -10.65 -9.47 -3.87
CA TYR A 318 -9.80 -8.34 -4.21
C TYR A 318 -9.88 -7.22 -3.18
N ASP A 319 -11.08 -6.79 -2.82
CA ASP A 319 -11.28 -5.65 -1.91
C ASP A 319 -10.62 -5.89 -0.54
N ASN A 320 -10.77 -7.11 0.02
CA ASN A 320 -10.16 -7.48 1.29
C ASN A 320 -8.61 -7.48 1.20
N TYR A 321 -8.06 -8.08 0.14
CA TYR A 321 -6.61 -8.04 -0.08
C TYR A 321 -6.11 -6.62 -0.30
N PHE A 322 -6.84 -5.81 -1.06
CA PHE A 322 -6.51 -4.42 -1.33
C PHE A 322 -6.43 -3.61 -0.04
N LEU A 323 -7.47 -3.65 0.81
CA LEU A 323 -7.47 -2.96 2.11
C LEU A 323 -6.33 -3.41 3.02
N ASN A 324 -6.06 -4.72 3.10
CA ASN A 324 -4.92 -5.22 3.85
C ASN A 324 -3.59 -4.69 3.29
N SER A 325 -3.45 -4.63 1.97
CA SER A 325 -2.28 -4.07 1.29
C SER A 325 -2.10 -2.58 1.56
N LEU A 326 -3.17 -1.78 1.59
CA LEU A 326 -3.07 -0.33 1.87
C LEU A 326 -2.57 -0.05 3.26
N SER A 327 -2.94 -0.88 4.23
CA SER A 327 -2.47 -0.75 5.62
C SER A 327 -0.99 -1.11 5.81
N LEU A 328 -0.35 -1.65 4.76
CA LEU A 328 1.04 -2.12 4.77
C LEU A 328 1.88 -1.29 3.79
N ASN A 329 3.07 -0.90 4.23
CA ASN A 329 4.02 -0.03 3.50
C ASN A 329 3.53 1.39 3.19
N ASN A 330 4.47 2.18 2.68
CA ASN A 330 4.29 3.53 2.13
C ASN A 330 3.36 3.59 0.90
N LYS A 331 2.54 2.55 0.61
CA LYS A 331 1.63 2.54 -0.54
C LYS A 331 0.65 3.71 -0.47
N LEU A 332 0.14 3.99 0.72
CA LEU A 332 -0.73 5.14 0.98
C LEU A 332 -0.01 6.49 0.84
N ASN A 333 1.31 6.54 1.03
CA ASN A 333 2.09 7.79 0.94
C ASN A 333 2.23 8.31 -0.49
N HIS A 334 2.00 7.44 -1.48
CA HIS A 334 2.14 7.75 -2.90
C HIS A 334 0.88 7.39 -3.69
N VAL A 335 -0.30 7.50 -3.06
CA VAL A 335 -1.58 7.29 -3.74
C VAL A 335 -1.79 8.41 -4.77
N PRO A 336 -2.01 8.09 -6.05
CA PRO A 336 -2.50 9.05 -7.02
C PRO A 336 -3.84 9.65 -6.58
N LYS A 337 -3.98 10.98 -6.62
CA LYS A 337 -5.18 11.68 -6.11
C LYS A 337 -6.49 11.14 -6.69
N HIS A 338 -6.51 10.77 -7.97
CA HIS A 338 -7.71 10.25 -8.65
C HIS A 338 -8.16 8.88 -8.13
N LEU A 339 -7.32 8.14 -7.40
CA LEU A 339 -7.64 6.83 -6.83
C LEU A 339 -8.12 6.89 -5.39
N ILE A 340 -8.03 8.05 -4.73
CA ILE A 340 -8.57 8.23 -3.37
C ILE A 340 -10.07 7.90 -3.31
N PRO A 341 -10.92 8.35 -4.27
CA PRO A 341 -12.32 7.97 -4.31
C PRO A 341 -12.54 6.44 -4.42
N ASP A 342 -11.67 5.74 -5.15
CA ASP A 342 -11.74 4.28 -5.28
C ASP A 342 -11.46 3.59 -3.94
N ILE A 343 -10.46 4.06 -3.19
CA ILE A 343 -10.16 3.57 -1.83
C ILE A 343 -11.38 3.74 -0.93
N TYR A 344 -11.99 4.92 -0.93
CA TYR A 344 -13.20 5.20 -0.16
C TYR A 344 -14.39 4.34 -0.58
N SER A 345 -14.53 4.04 -1.87
CA SER A 345 -15.55 3.11 -2.37
C SER A 345 -15.34 1.69 -1.83
N VAL A 346 -14.09 1.22 -1.74
CA VAL A 346 -13.76 -0.12 -1.22
C VAL A 346 -14.00 -0.19 0.28
N ILE A 347 -13.63 0.85 1.03
CA ILE A 347 -13.90 0.97 2.48
C ILE A 347 -15.42 0.87 2.74
N ARG A 348 -16.23 1.62 1.97
CA ARG A 348 -17.70 1.60 2.10
C ARG A 348 -18.32 0.25 1.75
N ARG A 349 -17.77 -0.47 0.77
CA ARG A 349 -18.21 -1.84 0.44
C ARG A 349 -17.81 -2.86 1.52
N ASN A 350 -16.85 -2.53 2.38
CA ASN A 350 -16.30 -3.41 3.43
C ASN A 350 -16.22 -2.68 4.78
N PRO A 351 -17.35 -2.21 5.35
CA PRO A 351 -17.38 -1.34 6.53
C PRO A 351 -16.73 -1.99 7.76
N GLN A 352 -16.89 -3.30 7.90
CA GLN A 352 -16.38 -4.08 9.04
C GLN A 352 -14.94 -4.56 8.85
N HIS A 353 -14.18 -4.04 7.88
CA HIS A 353 -12.81 -4.47 7.72
C HIS A 353 -11.89 -3.89 8.83
N PRO A 354 -11.09 -4.73 9.53
CA PRO A 354 -10.35 -4.33 10.73
C PRO A 354 -9.22 -3.31 10.48
N LYS A 355 -8.89 -3.06 9.21
CA LYS A 355 -7.86 -2.08 8.82
C LYS A 355 -8.42 -0.71 8.43
N ASN A 356 -9.74 -0.52 8.40
CA ASN A 356 -10.34 0.74 7.93
C ASN A 356 -9.83 1.95 8.73
N ASN A 357 -9.83 1.90 10.05
CA ASN A 357 -9.31 3.00 10.88
C ASN A 357 -7.83 3.30 10.65
N LEU A 358 -7.00 2.26 10.45
CA LEU A 358 -5.59 2.45 10.15
C LEU A 358 -5.39 3.13 8.79
N ILE A 359 -6.16 2.73 7.77
CA ILE A 359 -6.14 3.36 6.45
C ILE A 359 -6.56 4.83 6.56
N LEU A 360 -7.68 5.11 7.23
CA LEU A 360 -8.18 6.48 7.44
C LEU A 360 -7.14 7.35 8.18
N ALA A 361 -6.52 6.82 9.23
CA ALA A 361 -5.47 7.50 9.99
C ALA A 361 -4.22 7.82 9.14
N ILE A 362 -3.82 6.91 8.24
CA ILE A 362 -2.71 7.16 7.32
C ILE A 362 -3.12 8.19 6.26
N THR A 363 -4.33 8.09 5.70
CA THR A 363 -4.85 9.04 4.71
C THR A 363 -4.87 10.47 5.26
N ILE A 364 -5.39 10.67 6.49
CA ILE A 364 -5.39 12.00 7.10
C ILE A 364 -3.97 12.50 7.43
N THR A 365 -3.05 11.60 7.81
CA THR A 365 -1.64 11.97 8.01
C THR A 365 -1.01 12.49 6.72
N ASN A 366 -1.29 11.82 5.60
CA ASN A 366 -0.81 12.23 4.28
C ASN A 366 -1.47 13.52 3.79
N LEU A 367 -2.76 13.71 4.08
CA LEU A 367 -3.45 14.98 3.84
C LEU A 367 -2.77 16.13 4.62
N ILE A 368 -2.53 15.95 5.92
CA ILE A 368 -1.84 16.96 6.75
C ILE A 368 -0.44 17.28 6.18
N ALA A 369 0.34 16.25 5.86
CA ALA A 369 1.70 16.42 5.35
C ALA A 369 1.72 17.15 4.00
N SER A 370 0.86 16.73 3.07
CA SER A 370 0.76 17.33 1.73
C SER A 370 0.27 18.77 1.78
N THR A 371 -0.80 19.06 2.54
CA THR A 371 -1.32 20.42 2.72
C THR A 371 -0.28 21.36 3.31
N ARG A 372 0.47 20.90 4.33
CA ARG A 372 1.55 21.71 4.92
C ARG A 372 2.67 22.00 3.93
N SER A 373 3.03 21.02 3.10
CA SER A 373 4.07 21.19 2.08
C SER A 373 3.62 22.17 0.99
N LEU A 374 2.42 21.95 0.43
CA LEU A 374 1.86 22.76 -0.65
C LEU A 374 1.70 24.21 -0.24
N LEU A 375 1.08 24.49 0.92
CA LEU A 375 0.91 25.85 1.42
C LEU A 375 2.23 26.54 1.78
N LYS A 376 3.30 25.78 2.05
CA LYS A 376 4.63 26.34 2.28
C LYS A 376 5.33 26.71 0.97
N SER A 377 5.08 25.94 -0.10
CA SER A 377 5.64 26.21 -1.43
C SER A 377 4.85 27.23 -2.24
N SER A 378 3.60 27.54 -1.87
CA SER A 378 2.77 28.52 -2.58
C SER A 378 3.41 29.90 -2.56
N THR A 379 3.42 30.53 -3.74
CA THR A 379 3.95 31.88 -3.95
C THR A 379 2.85 32.90 -4.20
N THR A 380 1.66 32.46 -4.61
CA THR A 380 0.53 33.33 -4.93
C THR A 380 -0.68 33.07 -4.04
N THR A 381 -1.54 34.08 -3.85
CA THR A 381 -2.82 33.91 -3.15
C THR A 381 -3.80 33.02 -3.92
N ILE A 382 -3.58 32.85 -5.23
CA ILE A 382 -4.30 31.91 -6.10
C ILE A 382 -4.02 30.47 -5.68
N GLU A 383 -2.75 30.08 -5.71
CA GLU A 383 -2.28 28.75 -5.31
C GLU A 383 -2.69 28.41 -3.87
N ILE A 384 -2.58 29.37 -2.94
CA ILE A 384 -2.98 29.16 -1.54
C ILE A 384 -4.44 28.74 -1.46
N MET A 385 -5.36 29.47 -2.11
CA MET A 385 -6.79 29.15 -2.07
C MET A 385 -7.10 27.81 -2.75
N GLU A 386 -6.44 27.50 -3.86
CA GLU A 386 -6.62 26.21 -4.54
C GLU A 386 -6.24 25.07 -3.60
N HIS A 387 -5.12 25.18 -2.89
CA HIS A 387 -4.69 24.17 -1.93
C HIS A 387 -5.57 24.12 -0.67
N LEU A 388 -6.12 25.25 -0.22
CA LEU A 388 -7.09 25.28 0.88
C LEU A 388 -8.37 24.55 0.50
N ASN A 389 -8.93 24.83 -0.69
CA ASN A 389 -10.12 24.13 -1.19
C ASN A 389 -9.85 22.65 -1.42
N ASP A 390 -8.73 22.28 -2.06
CA ASP A 390 -8.33 20.87 -2.24
C ASP A 390 -8.23 20.12 -0.90
N CYS A 391 -7.66 20.76 0.13
CA CYS A 391 -7.61 20.18 1.47
C CYS A 391 -9.01 20.03 2.08
N TYR A 392 -9.85 21.05 1.95
CA TYR A 392 -11.23 21.03 2.45
C TYR A 392 -12.05 19.92 1.79
N ASP A 393 -12.02 19.82 0.47
CA ASP A 393 -12.74 18.82 -0.30
C ASP A 393 -12.29 17.39 0.07
N GLN A 394 -10.99 17.17 0.26
CA GLN A 394 -10.46 15.88 0.72
C GLN A 394 -10.90 15.53 2.15
N MET A 395 -10.99 16.51 3.06
CA MET A 395 -11.56 16.28 4.40
C MET A 395 -13.03 15.91 4.31
N GLN A 396 -13.82 16.62 3.51
CA GLN A 396 -15.24 16.30 3.31
C GLN A 396 -15.41 14.88 2.76
N GLN A 397 -14.68 14.51 1.70
CA GLN A 397 -14.74 13.16 1.12
C GLN A 397 -14.38 12.07 2.12
N LEU A 398 -13.37 12.30 2.97
CA LEU A 398 -12.97 11.37 4.02
C LEU A 398 -14.13 11.16 5.01
N ILE A 399 -14.75 12.24 5.48
CA ILE A 399 -15.85 12.17 6.44
C ILE A 399 -17.09 11.54 5.82
N THR A 400 -17.47 11.93 4.60
CA THR A 400 -18.58 11.31 3.87
C THR A 400 -18.40 9.81 3.71
N SER A 401 -17.16 9.34 3.60
CA SER A 401 -16.84 7.92 3.47
C SER A 401 -16.77 7.18 4.80
N TRP A 402 -16.52 7.87 5.91
CA TRP A 402 -16.33 7.27 7.23
C TRP A 402 -17.57 7.34 8.13
N LEU A 403 -18.18 8.52 8.26
CA LEU A 403 -19.17 8.83 9.30
C LEU A 403 -20.59 9.08 8.78
N PHE A 404 -20.77 9.33 7.48
CA PHE A 404 -22.05 9.84 7.01
C PHE A 404 -23.14 8.79 6.88
N PHE A 405 -24.34 9.22 7.26
CA PHE A 405 -25.59 8.47 7.25
C PHE A 405 -26.12 8.31 5.82
N LEU A 406 -25.50 7.46 5.02
CA LEU A 406 -25.99 7.17 3.66
C LEU A 406 -27.00 6.01 3.72
N PRO A 407 -28.25 6.18 3.28
CA PRO A 407 -29.30 5.19 3.47
C PRO A 407 -29.04 3.84 2.78
N ASP A 408 -28.29 3.85 1.67
CA ASP A 408 -27.96 2.65 0.89
C ASP A 408 -26.64 1.99 1.31
N TYR A 409 -25.88 2.59 2.23
CA TYR A 409 -24.55 2.12 2.61
C TYR A 409 -24.42 1.92 4.12
N PRO A 410 -23.86 0.79 4.57
CA PRO A 410 -23.59 0.59 5.98
C PRO A 410 -22.57 1.61 6.48
N LEU A 411 -22.81 2.13 7.68
CA LEU A 411 -21.89 3.01 8.38
C LEU A 411 -20.54 2.31 8.58
N VAL A 412 -19.46 2.98 8.16
CA VAL A 412 -18.07 2.46 8.28
C VAL A 412 -17.55 2.61 9.69
N TYR A 413 -18.02 3.63 10.42
CA TYR A 413 -17.66 3.84 11.82
C TYR A 413 -17.92 2.59 12.67
N ASN A 414 -16.90 2.20 13.44
CA ASN A 414 -17.00 1.13 14.42
C ASN A 414 -16.32 1.58 15.71
N SER A 415 -17.09 1.67 16.80
CA SER A 415 -16.62 2.15 18.10
C SER A 415 -15.55 1.25 18.73
N LEU A 416 -15.49 -0.03 18.34
CA LEU A 416 -14.49 -0.99 18.85
C LEU A 416 -13.12 -0.84 18.17
N TYR A 417 -13.03 -0.10 17.06
CA TYR A 417 -11.78 0.07 16.35
C TYR A 417 -10.92 1.17 16.98
N PRO A 418 -9.61 0.92 17.21
CA PRO A 418 -8.74 1.91 17.80
C PRO A 418 -8.52 3.10 16.86
N GLY A 419 -8.22 4.26 17.44
CA GLY A 419 -7.82 5.46 16.67
C GLY A 419 -8.96 6.37 16.21
N ASN A 420 -10.23 6.07 16.50
CA ASN A 420 -11.35 6.96 16.18
C ASN A 420 -11.13 8.38 16.74
N GLU A 421 -10.75 8.48 18.02
CA GLU A 421 -10.44 9.75 18.68
C GLU A 421 -9.29 10.50 17.98
N VAL A 422 -8.23 9.78 17.59
CA VAL A 422 -7.07 10.36 16.90
C VAL A 422 -7.46 10.94 15.54
N ILE A 423 -8.35 10.27 14.80
CA ILE A 423 -8.83 10.75 13.50
C ILE A 423 -9.66 12.03 13.70
N PHE A 424 -10.59 12.04 14.66
CA PHE A 424 -11.37 13.24 15.01
C PHE A 424 -10.46 14.40 15.43
N GLU A 425 -9.51 14.18 16.32
CA GLU A 425 -8.55 15.21 16.73
C GLU A 425 -7.73 15.73 15.55
N ALA A 426 -7.30 14.85 14.64
CA ALA A 426 -6.54 15.23 13.46
C ALA A 426 -7.37 16.15 12.54
N LEU A 427 -8.66 15.87 12.34
CA LEU A 427 -9.59 16.70 11.56
C LEU A 427 -9.80 18.08 12.17
N LEU A 428 -10.00 18.14 13.49
CA LEU A 428 -10.15 19.41 14.20
C LEU A 428 -8.85 20.22 14.15
N LYS A 429 -7.70 19.57 14.36
CA LYS A 429 -6.38 20.22 14.31
C LYS A 429 -6.03 20.74 12.91
N ILE A 430 -6.34 19.99 11.84
CA ILE A 430 -6.11 20.48 10.47
C ILE A 430 -7.06 21.62 10.12
N SER A 431 -8.34 21.56 10.53
CA SER A 431 -9.29 22.64 10.30
C SER A 431 -8.85 23.94 11.00
N ASN A 432 -8.41 23.86 12.27
CA ASN A 432 -7.82 25.01 12.97
C ASN A 432 -6.53 25.52 12.29
N PHE A 433 -5.71 24.62 11.75
CA PHE A 433 -4.53 25.01 11.00
C PHE A 433 -4.89 25.79 9.72
N LEU A 434 -5.93 25.37 8.98
CA LEU A 434 -6.42 26.08 7.79
C LEU A 434 -6.96 27.47 8.18
N GLU A 435 -7.75 27.55 9.25
CA GLU A 435 -8.27 28.82 9.79
C GLU A 435 -7.14 29.81 10.09
N MET A 436 -6.13 29.37 10.85
CA MET A 436 -4.97 30.20 11.20
C MET A 436 -4.17 30.65 9.98
N LYS A 437 -4.18 29.87 8.89
CA LYS A 437 -3.53 30.24 7.63
C LYS A 437 -4.34 31.28 6.87
N VAL A 438 -5.64 31.10 6.78
CA VAL A 438 -6.57 32.02 6.12
C VAL A 438 -6.56 33.39 6.80
N LEU A 439 -6.63 33.44 8.13
CA LEU A 439 -6.59 34.69 8.89
C LEU A 439 -5.33 35.51 8.61
N ARG A 440 -4.16 34.86 8.49
CA ARG A 440 -2.91 35.55 8.13
C ARG A 440 -2.92 36.10 6.70
N VAL A 441 -3.57 35.40 5.77
CA VAL A 441 -3.70 35.88 4.40
C VAL A 441 -4.67 37.05 4.35
N ILE A 442 -5.80 36.98 5.05
CA ILE A 442 -6.76 38.10 5.16
C ILE A 442 -6.06 39.33 5.73
N ASP A 443 -5.34 39.18 6.84
CA ASP A 443 -4.56 40.27 7.48
C ASP A 443 -3.58 40.92 6.49
N HIS A 444 -2.85 40.11 5.71
CA HIS A 444 -1.96 40.62 4.66
C HIS A 444 -2.69 41.34 3.51
N LEU A 445 -3.91 40.91 3.18
CA LEU A 445 -4.73 41.49 2.13
C LEU A 445 -5.44 42.78 2.57
N GLN A 446 -5.60 43.04 3.88
CA GLN A 446 -6.24 44.25 4.39
C GLN A 446 -5.54 45.54 3.93
N ASP A 447 -4.23 45.48 3.67
CA ASP A 447 -3.43 46.61 3.20
C ASP A 447 -3.59 46.89 1.69
N HIS A 448 -4.30 46.04 0.93
CA HIS A 448 -4.34 46.07 -0.53
C HIS A 448 -5.78 46.24 -1.05
N ARG A 449 -6.19 47.49 -1.33
CA ARG A 449 -7.54 47.85 -1.80
C ARG A 449 -7.98 47.15 -3.11
N ASP A 450 -7.04 46.80 -3.97
CA ASP A 450 -7.34 46.15 -5.26
C ASP A 450 -7.61 44.64 -5.11
N MET A 451 -7.56 44.09 -3.89
CA MET A 451 -7.69 42.66 -3.61
C MET A 451 -8.96 42.30 -2.80
N GLU A 452 -9.96 43.18 -2.74
CA GLU A 452 -11.20 42.98 -1.97
C GLU A 452 -11.96 41.71 -2.39
N GLU A 453 -12.05 41.41 -3.70
CA GLU A 453 -12.69 40.16 -4.17
C GLU A 453 -11.95 38.92 -3.61
N ARG A 454 -10.62 38.97 -3.57
CA ARG A 454 -9.82 37.87 -3.07
C ARG A 454 -9.99 37.70 -1.56
N LYS A 455 -10.04 38.80 -0.83
CA LYS A 455 -10.31 38.82 0.61
C LYS A 455 -11.68 38.20 0.92
N TYR A 456 -12.71 38.58 0.16
CA TYR A 456 -14.05 37.99 0.29
C TYR A 456 -14.03 36.46 0.11
N GLN A 457 -13.30 35.94 -0.87
CA GLN A 457 -13.16 34.48 -1.08
C GLN A 457 -12.50 33.78 0.13
N PHE A 458 -11.52 34.42 0.79
CA PHE A 458 -10.90 33.89 2.00
C PHE A 458 -11.82 33.96 3.22
N GLU A 459 -12.62 35.02 3.35
CA GLU A 459 -13.64 35.15 4.39
C GLU A 459 -14.74 34.08 4.22
N GLU A 460 -15.18 33.84 2.99
CA GLU A 460 -16.13 32.76 2.67
C GLU A 460 -15.56 31.38 3.04
N PHE A 461 -14.30 31.12 2.69
CA PHE A 461 -13.62 29.89 3.09
C PHE A 461 -13.53 29.75 4.61
N LEU A 462 -13.26 30.84 5.33
CA LEU A 462 -13.18 30.86 6.80
C LEU A 462 -14.51 30.43 7.43
N ILE A 463 -15.64 30.95 6.91
CA ILE A 463 -16.99 30.57 7.34
C ILE A 463 -17.21 29.08 7.08
N ARG A 464 -16.95 28.61 5.85
CA ARG A 464 -17.11 27.18 5.48
C ARG A 464 -16.29 26.25 6.37
N ASN A 465 -15.00 26.55 6.58
CA ASN A 465 -14.12 25.75 7.44
C ASN A 465 -14.56 25.79 8.91
N GLY A 466 -15.03 26.93 9.41
CA GLY A 466 -15.57 27.03 10.77
C GLY A 466 -16.87 26.25 10.97
N THR A 467 -17.78 26.25 10.00
CA THR A 467 -18.98 25.39 10.01
C THR A 467 -18.58 23.91 10.03
N PHE A 468 -17.59 23.52 9.22
CA PHE A 468 -17.04 22.16 9.22
C PHE A 468 -16.46 21.77 10.59
N TYR A 469 -15.69 22.66 11.23
CA TYR A 469 -15.12 22.43 12.55
C TYR A 469 -16.19 22.14 13.62
N HIS A 470 -17.26 22.95 13.66
CA HIS A 470 -18.34 22.77 14.62
C HIS A 470 -19.13 21.48 14.34
N LEU A 471 -19.41 21.18 13.07
CA LEU A 471 -20.01 19.91 12.69
C LEU A 471 -19.16 18.72 13.15
N MET A 472 -17.84 18.76 12.98
CA MET A 472 -16.94 17.69 13.44
C MET A 472 -16.94 17.55 14.96
N THR A 473 -17.09 18.64 15.70
CA THR A 473 -17.19 18.62 17.17
C THR A 473 -18.48 17.92 17.63
N ILE A 474 -19.61 18.22 16.97
CA ILE A 474 -20.89 17.57 17.24
C ILE A 474 -20.82 16.08 16.91
N LEU A 475 -20.29 15.72 15.73
CA LEU A 475 -20.15 14.32 15.33
C LEU A 475 -19.18 13.56 16.24
N ARG A 476 -18.09 14.20 16.69
CA ARG A 476 -17.17 13.61 17.67
C ARG A 476 -17.91 13.27 18.97
N ALA A 477 -18.70 14.22 19.50
CA ALA A 477 -19.47 14.00 20.72
C ALA A 477 -20.52 12.88 20.57
N TYR A 478 -21.18 12.80 19.42
CA TYR A 478 -22.13 11.73 19.11
C TYR A 478 -21.45 10.35 19.02
N PHE A 479 -20.42 10.22 18.18
CA PHE A 479 -19.82 8.93 17.87
C PHE A 479 -18.93 8.38 18.99
N LEU A 480 -18.25 9.25 19.73
CA LEU A 480 -17.36 8.86 20.83
C LEU A 480 -18.05 8.87 22.20
N ASP A 481 -19.29 9.38 22.30
CA ASP A 481 -20.03 9.52 23.55
C ASP A 481 -19.22 10.26 24.64
N THR A 482 -18.57 11.38 24.26
CA THR A 482 -17.61 12.08 25.14
C THR A 482 -18.28 12.89 26.26
N GLY A 483 -19.61 13.02 26.26
CA GLY A 483 -20.36 13.82 27.24
C GLY A 483 -19.95 15.30 27.29
N GLU A 484 -19.24 15.80 26.27
CA GLU A 484 -18.75 17.17 26.19
C GLU A 484 -19.93 18.15 25.99
N THR A 485 -19.89 19.28 26.69
CA THR A 485 -20.83 20.37 26.43
C THR A 485 -20.55 20.97 25.06
N LEU A 486 -21.53 20.92 24.18
CA LEU A 486 -21.42 21.44 22.82
C LEU A 486 -21.84 22.91 22.78
N ASP A 487 -20.97 23.76 22.27
CA ASP A 487 -21.30 25.15 21.94
C ASP A 487 -21.20 25.32 20.41
N LEU A 488 -22.25 25.85 19.79
CA LEU A 488 -22.24 26.20 18.37
C LEU A 488 -21.51 27.53 18.10
N GLY A 489 -21.09 28.24 19.16
CA GLY A 489 -20.37 29.50 19.06
C GLY A 489 -21.20 30.56 18.31
N SER A 490 -20.58 31.19 17.32
CA SER A 490 -21.20 32.17 16.42
C SER A 490 -21.95 31.57 15.22
N TYR A 491 -21.89 30.24 15.03
CA TYR A 491 -22.47 29.58 13.86
C TYR A 491 -23.94 29.22 14.11
N THR A 492 -24.73 29.33 13.06
CA THR A 492 -26.17 29.08 13.13
C THR A 492 -26.50 27.61 12.92
N PRO A 493 -27.58 27.09 13.55
CA PRO A 493 -28.11 25.77 13.22
C PRO A 493 -28.40 25.57 11.72
N GLU A 494 -28.73 26.65 11.01
CA GLU A 494 -29.00 26.63 9.57
C GLU A 494 -27.76 26.31 8.73
N GLU A 495 -26.62 26.94 9.03
CA GLU A 495 -25.35 26.68 8.33
C GLU A 495 -24.87 25.25 8.54
N ILE A 496 -24.92 24.76 9.79
CA ILE A 496 -24.47 23.41 10.15
C ILE A 496 -25.38 22.35 9.55
N SER A 497 -26.71 22.55 9.60
CA SER A 497 -27.66 21.62 8.98
C SER A 497 -27.51 21.57 7.47
N SER A 498 -27.31 22.70 6.79
CA SER A 498 -27.06 22.71 5.34
C SER A 498 -25.82 21.89 5.00
N LEU A 499 -24.71 22.11 5.71
CA LEU A 499 -23.47 21.36 5.46
C LEU A 499 -23.65 19.86 5.70
N LEU A 500 -24.34 19.46 6.78
CA LEU A 500 -24.62 18.06 7.08
C LEU A 500 -25.44 17.42 5.96
N ILE A 501 -26.47 18.09 5.48
CA ILE A 501 -27.34 17.57 4.42
C ILE A 501 -26.62 17.56 3.06
N ASP A 502 -25.82 18.58 2.75
CA ASP A 502 -25.04 18.62 1.51
C ASP A 502 -24.02 17.46 1.42
N MET A 503 -23.44 17.07 2.57
CA MET A 503 -22.54 15.91 2.65
C MET A 503 -23.26 14.57 2.60
N GLN A 504 -24.56 14.53 2.90
CA GLN A 504 -25.40 13.37 2.62
C GLN A 504 -25.73 13.39 1.12
N VAL A 505 -24.99 12.61 0.32
CA VAL A 505 -25.21 12.48 -1.12
C VAL A 505 -26.72 12.33 -1.37
N ALA A 506 -27.31 13.30 -2.07
CA ALA A 506 -28.75 13.46 -2.22
C ALA A 506 -29.43 12.11 -2.47
N PRO A 507 -30.32 11.64 -1.58
CA PRO A 507 -31.01 10.40 -1.79
C PRO A 507 -31.80 10.53 -3.10
N SER A 508 -31.43 9.74 -4.11
CA SER A 508 -32.24 9.60 -5.34
C SER A 508 -33.65 9.06 -5.04
N LYS A 509 -33.83 8.52 -3.83
CA LYS A 509 -35.09 8.05 -3.24
C LYS A 509 -35.12 8.42 -1.76
N LEU A 510 -36.25 8.93 -1.28
CA LEU A 510 -36.54 9.14 0.14
C LEU A 510 -36.58 7.77 0.86
N ILE A 511 -35.43 7.33 1.39
CA ILE A 511 -35.28 6.08 2.11
C ILE A 511 -35.14 6.43 3.61
N PRO A 512 -35.90 5.76 4.51
CA PRO A 512 -35.72 5.90 5.95
C PRO A 512 -34.27 5.64 6.35
N ASN A 513 -33.73 6.49 7.22
CA ASN A 513 -32.31 6.46 7.56
C ASN A 513 -32.17 6.35 9.07
N THR A 514 -32.13 5.11 9.57
CA THR A 514 -32.13 4.82 11.00
C THR A 514 -30.97 5.48 11.73
N GLU A 515 -29.79 5.54 11.10
CA GLU A 515 -28.61 6.14 11.71
C GLU A 515 -28.73 7.67 11.82
N LEU A 516 -29.35 8.31 10.81
CA LEU A 516 -29.69 9.73 10.89
C LEU A 516 -30.77 9.96 11.96
N ASP A 517 -31.79 9.12 12.00
CA ASP A 517 -32.88 9.22 12.97
C ASP A 517 -32.33 9.12 14.42
N ASP A 518 -31.43 8.17 14.67
CA ASP A 518 -30.74 8.01 15.96
C ASP A 518 -29.90 9.25 16.31
N PHE A 519 -29.21 9.84 15.34
CA PHE A 519 -28.48 11.10 15.53
C PHE A 519 -29.40 12.28 15.86
N LEU A 520 -30.54 12.41 15.17
CA LEU A 520 -31.53 13.46 15.43
C LEU A 520 -32.19 13.30 16.81
N VAL A 521 -32.48 12.07 17.20
CA VAL A 521 -32.96 11.71 18.54
C VAL A 521 -31.91 12.10 19.58
N TRP A 522 -30.64 11.78 19.36
CA TRP A 522 -29.56 12.16 20.26
C TRP A 522 -29.46 13.68 20.42
N LEU A 523 -29.52 14.46 19.33
CA LEU A 523 -29.53 15.93 19.39
C LEU A 523 -30.66 16.46 20.27
N TYR A 524 -31.86 15.88 20.14
CA TYR A 524 -33.01 16.23 21.00
C TYR A 524 -32.75 15.92 22.48
N HIS A 525 -32.12 14.78 22.79
CA HIS A 525 -31.84 14.36 24.15
C HIS A 525 -30.77 15.19 24.87
N THR A 526 -29.94 15.94 24.14
CA THR A 526 -28.93 16.83 24.77
C THR A 526 -29.55 17.92 25.65
N GLY A 527 -30.81 18.31 25.38
CA GLY A 527 -31.51 19.36 26.12
C GLY A 527 -31.07 20.79 25.79
N ASP A 528 -30.18 20.98 24.82
CA ASP A 528 -29.77 22.30 24.31
C ASP A 528 -30.74 22.79 23.23
N THR A 529 -31.27 24.00 23.38
CA THR A 529 -32.21 24.61 22.42
C THR A 529 -31.62 24.78 21.02
N LYS A 530 -30.33 25.14 20.91
CA LYS A 530 -29.68 25.31 19.60
C LYS A 530 -29.47 23.98 18.88
N LEU A 531 -29.14 22.92 19.64
CA LEU A 531 -29.00 21.57 19.08
C LEU A 531 -30.35 20.95 18.72
N PHE A 532 -31.39 21.28 19.48
CA PHE A 532 -32.77 20.95 19.12
C PHE A 532 -33.18 21.61 17.79
N ASP A 533 -32.93 22.91 17.63
CA ASP A 533 -33.21 23.64 16.39
C ASP A 533 -32.43 23.05 15.20
N LEU A 534 -31.15 22.67 15.43
CA LEU A 534 -30.33 21.97 14.45
C LEU A 534 -30.97 20.65 14.02
N GLY A 535 -31.39 19.82 14.98
CA GLY A 535 -32.08 18.55 14.71
C GLY A 535 -33.37 18.75 13.91
N GLN A 536 -34.15 19.78 14.24
CA GLN A 536 -35.37 20.10 13.50
C GLN A 536 -35.08 20.52 12.05
N LEU A 537 -34.08 21.37 11.82
CA LEU A 537 -33.71 21.81 10.48
C LEU A 537 -33.15 20.65 9.63
N CYS A 538 -32.32 19.79 10.21
CA CYS A 538 -31.84 18.58 9.53
C CYS A 538 -33.00 17.66 9.14
N PHE A 539 -33.97 17.46 10.04
CA PHE A 539 -35.16 16.67 9.75
C PHE A 539 -36.00 17.30 8.63
N GLU A 540 -36.25 18.60 8.68
CA GLU A 540 -37.02 19.32 7.66
C GLU A 540 -36.32 19.29 6.29
N LYS A 541 -35.00 19.46 6.25
CA LYS A 541 -34.23 19.40 4.99
C LYS A 541 -34.20 18.00 4.40
N TYR A 542 -34.07 16.97 5.23
CA TYR A 542 -33.98 15.58 4.78
C TYR A 542 -35.36 14.99 4.41
N TYR A 543 -36.36 15.17 5.28
CA TYR A 543 -37.69 14.56 5.14
C TYR A 543 -38.76 15.52 4.61
N GLY A 544 -38.58 16.84 4.66
CA GLY A 544 -39.62 17.84 4.36
C GLY A 544 -40.11 17.87 2.90
N ALA A 545 -39.38 17.23 1.96
CA ALA A 545 -39.87 17.01 0.60
C ALA A 545 -41.08 16.04 0.53
N TYR A 546 -41.37 15.32 1.62
CA TYR A 546 -42.42 14.33 1.77
C TYR A 546 -43.78 14.96 2.14
N ARG A 547 -44.39 15.74 1.25
CA ARG A 547 -45.71 16.38 1.47
C ARG A 547 -46.93 15.42 1.50
N GLY A 548 -46.74 14.11 1.75
CA GLY A 548 -47.78 13.11 1.50
C GLY A 548 -48.07 12.08 2.60
N THR A 549 -47.25 11.97 3.65
CA THR A 549 -47.41 10.90 4.64
C THR A 549 -47.00 11.38 6.03
N ARG A 550 -47.66 10.83 7.06
CA ARG A 550 -47.79 11.34 8.44
C ARG A 550 -46.52 11.24 9.30
N LEU A 551 -45.33 11.48 8.77
CA LEU A 551 -44.16 11.75 9.59
C LEU A 551 -44.17 13.24 9.93
N GLY A 552 -44.58 13.57 11.15
CA GLY A 552 -44.54 14.95 11.66
C GLY A 552 -43.11 15.34 12.09
N THR A 553 -43.00 16.28 13.02
CA THR A 553 -41.75 16.83 13.58
C THR A 553 -40.77 15.74 14.10
N VAL A 554 -39.53 16.09 14.47
CA VAL A 554 -38.59 15.17 15.15
C VAL A 554 -39.24 14.41 16.32
N LYS A 555 -40.21 15.02 17.02
CA LYS A 555 -41.00 14.37 18.10
C LYS A 555 -41.85 13.19 17.65
N ASP A 556 -42.12 13.06 16.36
CA ASP A 556 -42.90 11.96 15.78
C ASP A 556 -42.01 10.76 15.41
N LEU A 557 -40.68 10.92 15.30
CA LEU A 557 -39.72 9.78 15.27
C LEU A 557 -39.68 9.03 16.61
N TYR A 558 -40.11 9.67 17.69
CA TYR A 558 -40.15 9.11 19.05
C TYR A 558 -41.35 8.23 19.36
N ARG A 559 -42.39 8.23 18.52
CA ARG A 559 -43.62 7.48 18.71
C ARG A 559 -43.60 6.18 17.92
#